data_AF-A0AAW6RHW9-F1
#
_entry.id   AF-A0AAW6RHW9-F1
#
_cell.length_a   1.000
_cell.length_b   1.000
_cell.length_c   1.000
_cell.angle_alpha   90.00
_cell.angle_beta   90.00
_cell.angle_gamma   90.00
#
_symmetry.space_group_name_H-M   'P 1'
#
loop_
_entity.id
_entity.type
_entity.pdbx_description
1 polymer ?
#
loop_
_entity_poly.entity_id
_entity_poly.type
_entity_poly.pdbx_seq_one_letter_code
_entity_poly.pdbx_strand_id
1 'polypeptide(L)'
;LIYATLRAGLEHQKLAAIMAEEGRELDISNLPHRASGRMERGAADELFAQVKAEWEADPNDWRNTYRIARAYDYAGDRPRARAMMKRAVAQFHGSEQ
;
A
#
# COMPACT_ATOMS: atom_id res chain seq x y z
N LEU A 1 22.06 -2.79 -12.40
CA LEU A 1 21.32 -2.17 -11.26
C LEU A 1 20.06 -1.37 -11.66
N ILE A 2 19.54 -1.51 -12.90
CA ILE A 2 18.30 -0.85 -13.36
C ILE A 2 17.11 -1.83 -13.44
N TYR A 3 17.39 -3.13 -13.63
CA TYR A 3 16.38 -4.19 -13.73
C TYR A 3 15.50 -4.38 -12.48
N ALA A 4 16.06 -4.20 -11.27
CA ALA A 4 15.32 -4.35 -10.03
C ALA A 4 14.24 -3.26 -9.84
N THR A 5 14.52 -2.05 -10.32
CA THR A 5 13.58 -0.92 -10.25
C THR A 5 12.43 -1.10 -11.22
N LEU A 6 12.70 -1.60 -12.43
CA LEU A 6 11.67 -1.86 -13.44
C LEU A 6 10.74 -3.01 -13.03
N ARG A 7 11.29 -4.11 -12.51
CA ARG A 7 10.48 -5.23 -12.03
C ARG A 7 9.60 -4.83 -10.84
N ALA A 8 10.13 -4.05 -9.90
CA ALA A 8 9.34 -3.54 -8.77
C ALA A 8 8.18 -2.63 -9.23
N GLY A 9 8.37 -1.86 -10.30
CA GLY A 9 7.29 -1.05 -10.89
C GLY A 9 6.18 -1.90 -11.52
N LEU A 10 6.53 -2.97 -12.22
CA LEU A 10 5.56 -3.88 -12.85
C LEU A 10 4.75 -4.68 -11.81
N GLU A 11 5.41 -5.23 -10.79
CA GLU A 11 4.71 -5.94 -9.70
C GLU A 11 3.79 -5.00 -8.93
N HIS A 12 4.24 -3.76 -8.70
CA HIS A 12 3.40 -2.75 -8.08
C HIS A 12 2.13 -2.45 -8.89
N GLN A 13 2.26 -2.30 -10.22
CA GLN A 13 1.13 -2.10 -11.12
C GLN A 13 0.20 -3.31 -11.13
N LYS A 14 0.75 -4.52 -11.11
CA LYS A 14 -0.05 -5.76 -11.06
C LYS A 14 -0.87 -5.86 -9.78
N LEU A 15 -0.25 -5.66 -8.61
CA LEU A 15 -0.95 -5.68 -7.32
C LEU A 15 -2.01 -4.58 -7.26
N ALA A 16 -1.71 -3.38 -7.76
CA ALA A 16 -2.68 -2.29 -7.84
C ALA A 16 -3.88 -2.64 -8.73
N ALA A 17 -3.66 -3.26 -9.89
CA ALA A 17 -4.73 -3.70 -10.77
C ALA A 17 -5.65 -4.72 -10.10
N ILE A 18 -5.08 -5.74 -9.43
CA ILE A 18 -5.87 -6.74 -8.69
C ILE A 18 -6.69 -6.08 -7.58
N MET A 19 -6.09 -5.16 -6.82
CA MET A 19 -6.80 -4.44 -5.75
C MET A 19 -7.94 -3.55 -6.29
N ALA A 20 -7.76 -2.96 -7.47
CA ALA A 20 -8.79 -2.18 -8.14
C ALA A 20 -9.93 -3.07 -8.66
N GLU A 21 -9.61 -4.22 -9.25
CA GLU A 21 -10.60 -5.22 -9.70
C GLU A 21 -11.43 -5.77 -8.52
N GLU A 22 -10.79 -5.99 -7.37
CA GLU A 22 -11.46 -6.47 -6.16
C GLU A 22 -12.20 -5.38 -5.36
N GLY A 23 -12.05 -4.10 -5.75
CA GLY A 23 -12.60 -2.97 -4.99
C GLY A 23 -12.01 -2.82 -3.58
N ARG A 24 -10.79 -3.31 -3.37
CA ARG A 24 -10.08 -3.33 -2.07
C ARG A 24 -9.03 -2.22 -1.96
N GLU A 25 -8.85 -1.43 -3.01
CA GLU A 25 -7.97 -0.26 -2.99
C GLU A 25 -8.40 0.72 -1.89
N LEU A 26 -7.43 1.42 -1.28
CA LEU A 26 -7.73 2.42 -0.28
C LEU A 26 -8.55 3.55 -0.92
N ASP A 27 -9.79 3.73 -0.47
CA ASP A 27 -10.60 4.87 -0.89
C ASP A 27 -10.06 6.15 -0.26
N ILE A 28 -9.14 6.77 -0.98
CA ILE A 28 -8.54 8.06 -0.64
C ILE A 28 -9.24 9.23 -1.35
N SER A 29 -10.26 8.95 -2.16
CA SER A 29 -10.92 9.94 -3.03
C SER A 29 -11.70 10.97 -2.21
N ASN A 30 -12.23 10.55 -1.06
CA ASN A 30 -13.01 11.41 -0.16
C ASN A 30 -12.20 12.00 1.00
N LEU A 31 -10.90 11.71 1.09
CA LEU A 31 -10.08 12.22 2.19
C LEU A 31 -9.65 13.68 1.91
N PRO A 32 -9.60 14.54 2.94
CA PRO A 32 -9.19 15.93 2.75
C PRO A 32 -7.72 15.99 2.28
N HIS A 33 -7.51 16.63 1.13
CA HIS A 33 -6.19 16.90 0.57
C HIS A 33 -5.84 18.37 0.74
N ARG A 34 -4.56 18.65 0.97
CA ARG A 34 -4.00 20.00 0.89
C ARG A 34 -4.06 20.52 -0.53
N ALA A 35 -4.03 21.84 -0.69
CA ALA A 35 -3.84 22.48 -1.99
C ALA A 35 -2.58 21.98 -2.76
N SER A 36 -1.62 21.39 -2.07
CA SER A 36 -0.43 20.73 -2.65
C SER A 36 -0.68 19.33 -3.24
N GLY A 37 -1.88 18.76 -3.09
CA GLY A 37 -2.19 17.37 -3.47
C GLY A 37 -1.73 16.29 -2.48
N ARG A 38 -1.10 16.68 -1.37
CA ARG A 38 -0.80 15.77 -0.26
C ARG A 38 -2.03 15.62 0.64
N MET A 39 -2.28 14.41 1.12
CA MET A 39 -3.29 14.16 2.14
C MET A 39 -3.03 15.01 3.38
N GLU A 40 -4.10 15.53 4.00
CA GLU A 40 -3.99 16.19 5.29
C GLU A 40 -3.42 15.23 6.33
N ARG A 41 -2.56 15.74 7.22
CA ARG A 41 -1.84 14.89 8.17
C ARG A 41 -2.78 14.09 9.07
N GLY A 42 -3.84 14.73 9.57
CA GLY A 42 -4.85 14.04 10.39
C GLY A 42 -5.56 12.92 9.63
N ALA A 43 -5.93 13.15 8.37
CA ALA A 43 -6.55 12.11 7.54
C ALA A 43 -5.58 10.97 7.20
N ALA A 44 -4.30 11.28 6.98
CA ALA A 44 -3.27 10.27 6.77
C ALA A 44 -3.05 9.42 8.03
N ASP A 45 -3.06 10.03 9.21
CA ASP A 45 -2.90 9.33 10.49
C ASP A 45 -4.12 8.44 10.81
N GLU A 46 -5.34 8.93 10.55
CA GLU A 46 -6.58 8.14 10.69
C GLU A 46 -6.60 6.94 9.72
N LEU A 47 -6.30 7.17 8.45
CA LEU A 47 -6.17 6.11 7.44
C LEU A 47 -5.12 5.08 7.85
N PHE A 48 -3.96 5.55 8.33
CA PHE A 48 -2.89 4.68 8.79
C PHE A 48 -3.34 3.82 9.98
N ALA A 49 -4.02 4.40 10.97
CA ALA A 49 -4.52 3.67 12.12
C ALA A 49 -5.53 2.57 11.73
N GLN A 50 -6.47 2.90 10.83
CA GLN A 50 -7.45 1.93 10.31
C GLN A 50 -6.76 0.77 9.60
N VAL A 51 -5.89 1.07 8.64
CA VAL A 51 -5.20 0.06 7.83
C VAL A 51 -4.24 -0.76 8.67
N LYS A 52 -3.62 -0.16 9.69
CA LYS A 52 -2.77 -0.87 10.64
C LYS A 52 -3.56 -1.89 11.44
N ALA A 53 -4.76 -1.55 11.92
CA ALA A 53 -5.61 -2.49 12.64
C ALA A 53 -6.04 -3.68 11.74
N GLU A 54 -6.40 -3.41 10.49
CA GLU A 54 -6.71 -4.47 9.51
C GLU A 54 -5.49 -5.37 9.23
N TRP A 55 -4.31 -4.78 9.08
CA TRP A 55 -3.07 -5.52 8.88
C TRP A 55 -2.64 -6.33 10.11
N GLU A 56 -2.86 -5.81 11.31
CA GLU A 56 -2.60 -6.56 12.54
C GLU A 56 -3.59 -7.73 12.72
N ALA A 57 -4.82 -7.60 12.20
CA ALA A 57 -5.81 -8.68 12.20
C ALA A 57 -5.45 -9.82 11.25
N ASP A 58 -4.93 -9.51 10.05
CA ASP A 58 -4.37 -10.51 9.14
C ASP A 58 -3.08 -10.00 8.48
N PRO A 59 -1.91 -10.27 9.11
CA PRO A 59 -0.61 -9.80 8.62
C PRO A 59 -0.03 -10.69 7.53
N ASN A 60 -0.69 -11.80 7.21
CA ASN A 60 -0.26 -12.75 6.17
C ASN A 60 -0.96 -12.49 4.84
N ASP A 61 -2.12 -11.84 4.85
CA ASP A 61 -2.76 -11.34 3.64
C ASP A 61 -1.89 -10.26 2.96
N TRP A 62 -1.52 -10.54 1.70
CA TRP A 62 -0.75 -9.62 0.87
C TRP A 62 -1.54 -8.34 0.61
N ARG A 63 -2.88 -8.37 0.60
CA ARG A 63 -3.74 -7.20 0.39
C ARG A 63 -3.62 -6.21 1.54
N ASN A 64 -3.68 -6.69 2.78
CA ASN A 64 -3.48 -5.85 3.97
C ASN A 64 -2.06 -5.29 4.04
N THR A 65 -1.08 -6.11 3.69
CA THR A 65 0.32 -5.71 3.62
C THR A 65 0.56 -4.65 2.52
N TYR A 66 -0.15 -4.74 1.39
CA TYR A 66 -0.15 -3.72 0.34
C TYR A 66 -0.79 -2.42 0.83
N ARG A 67 -1.95 -2.49 1.50
CA ARG A 67 -2.65 -1.31 2.04
C ARG A 67 -1.78 -0.55 3.05
N ILE A 68 -1.13 -1.23 3.99
CA ILE A 68 -0.26 -0.56 4.98
C ILE A 68 0.99 0.04 4.31
N ALA A 69 1.50 -0.57 3.24
CA ALA A 69 2.59 0.02 2.45
C ALA A 69 2.16 1.35 1.81
N ARG A 70 0.95 1.43 1.25
CA ARG A 70 0.38 2.67 0.71
C ARG A 70 0.15 3.73 1.79
N ALA A 71 -0.33 3.33 2.96
CA ALA A 71 -0.49 4.23 4.10
C ALA A 71 0.85 4.88 4.53
N TYR A 72 1.94 4.12 4.57
CA TYR A 72 3.28 4.68 4.81
C TYR A 72 3.73 5.65 3.70
N ASP A 73 3.40 5.38 2.43
CA ASP A 73 3.73 6.28 1.32
C ASP A 73 2.96 7.62 1.44
N TYR A 74 1.67 7.58 1.80
CA TYR A 74 0.85 8.78 2.06
C TYR A 74 1.36 9.59 3.26
N ALA A 75 1.83 8.91 4.32
CA ALA A 75 2.49 9.55 5.46
C ALA A 75 3.89 10.12 5.13
N GLY A 76 4.44 9.80 3.96
CA GLY A 76 5.77 10.23 3.53
C GLY A 76 6.93 9.36 4.03
N ASP A 77 6.65 8.24 4.70
CA ASP A 77 7.65 7.26 5.14
C ASP A 77 7.98 6.25 4.03
N ARG A 78 8.68 6.77 3.02
CA ARG A 78 9.07 5.98 1.83
C ARG A 78 9.93 4.77 2.15
N PRO A 79 10.88 4.81 3.11
CA PRO A 79 11.64 3.63 3.49
C PRO A 79 10.75 2.50 3.99
N ARG A 80 9.81 2.77 4.92
CA ARG A 80 8.89 1.75 5.43
C ARG A 80 7.90 1.31 4.36
N ALA A 81 7.38 2.22 3.54
CA ALA A 81 6.50 1.90 2.42
C ALA A 81 7.11 0.87 1.46
N ARG A 82 8.36 1.06 1.04
CA ARG A 82 9.06 0.11 0.16
C ARG A 82 9.29 -1.25 0.82
N ALA A 83 9.62 -1.28 2.11
CA ALA A 83 9.82 -2.52 2.86
C ALA A 83 8.52 -3.34 2.91
N MET A 84 7.40 -2.69 3.21
CA MET A 84 6.08 -3.35 3.24
C MET A 84 5.61 -3.76 1.84
N MET A 85 5.85 -2.94 0.81
CA MET A 85 5.54 -3.31 -0.58
C MET A 85 6.32 -4.56 -1.02
N LYS A 86 7.61 -4.67 -0.67
CA LYS A 86 8.41 -5.86 -0.94
C LYS A 86 7.84 -7.11 -0.24
N ARG A 87 7.35 -6.95 0.99
CA ARG A 87 6.68 -8.04 1.73
C ARG A 87 5.38 -8.46 1.05
N ALA A 88 4.54 -7.50 0.63
CA ALA A 88 3.29 -7.79 -0.07
C ALA A 88 3.54 -8.58 -1.36
N VAL A 89 4.52 -8.18 -2.18
CA VAL A 89 4.91 -8.91 -3.40
C VAL A 89 5.38 -10.34 -3.08
N ALA A 90 6.18 -10.51 -2.02
CA ALA A 90 6.63 -11.84 -1.59
C ALA A 90 5.47 -12.73 -1.12
N GLN A 91 4.51 -12.18 -0.37
CA GLN A 91 3.31 -12.90 0.05
C GLN A 91 2.42 -13.27 -1.14
N PHE A 92 2.23 -12.35 -2.09
CA PHE A 92 1.48 -12.59 -3.32
C PHE A 92 2.08 -13.76 -4.14
N HIS A 93 3.41 -13.78 -4.34
CA HIS A 93 4.06 -14.91 -5.01
C HIS A 93 4.00 -16.22 -4.22
N GLY A 94 3.84 -16.15 -2.89
CA GLY A 94 3.64 -17.31 -2.03
C GLY A 94 2.20 -17.82 -2.01
N SER A 95 1.21 -16.95 -2.26
CA SER A 95 -0.21 -17.31 -2.32
C SER A 95 -0.65 -17.83 -3.69
N GLU A 96 0.09 -17.52 -4.75
CA GLU A 96 -0.19 -17.96 -6.13
C GLU A 96 0.43 -19.35 -6.44
N GLN A 97 0.95 -20.07 -5.43
CA GLN A 97 1.57 -21.40 -5.56
C GLN A 97 0.73 -22.50 -4.91
#